data_AF-A0A3D3B482-F1
#
_entry.id   AF-A0A3D3B482-F1
#
_cell.length_a   1.000
_cell.length_b   1.000
_cell.length_c   1.000
_cell.angle_alpha   90.00
_cell.angle_beta   90.00
_cell.angle_gamma   90.00
#
_symmetry.space_group_name_H-M   'P 1'
#
loop_
_entity.id
_entity.type
_entity.pdbx_description
1 polymer ?
#
loop_
_entity_poly.entity_id
_entity_poly.type
_entity_poly.pdbx_seq_one_letter_code
_entity_poly.pdbx_strand_id
1 'polypeptide(L)' 'ADDPNAATLNAIARTLETATDALGRKLEVIRIPSAGLVLNEAGEVSPASHMNFVIANGVVVVPVYG' A
#
# COMPACT_ATOMS: atom_id res chain seq x y z
N ALA A 1 -10.41 -1.02 -9.33
CA ALA A 1 -11.03 -2.20 -9.97
C ALA A 1 -9.99 -2.97 -10.78
N ASP A 2 -9.03 -2.27 -11.41
CA ASP A 2 -8.02 -2.89 -12.29
C ASP A 2 -6.64 -3.06 -11.65
N ASP A 3 -6.54 -3.04 -10.31
CA ASP A 3 -5.27 -3.28 -9.64
C ASP A 3 -4.90 -4.78 -9.74
N PRO A 4 -3.84 -5.15 -10.48
CA PRO A 4 -3.43 -6.55 -10.62
C PRO A 4 -3.04 -7.19 -9.28
N ASN A 5 -2.75 -6.39 -8.25
CA ASN A 5 -2.34 -6.84 -6.92
C ASN A 5 -3.48 -6.90 -5.90
N ALA A 6 -4.72 -6.57 -6.29
CA ALA A 6 -5.84 -6.42 -5.34
C ALA A 6 -6.06 -7.65 -4.45
N ALA A 7 -5.99 -8.86 -5.03
CA ALA A 7 -6.18 -10.10 -4.27
C ALA A 7 -5.07 -10.30 -3.21
N THR A 8 -3.82 -10.08 -3.60
CA THR A 8 -2.65 -10.16 -2.72
C THR A 8 -2.71 -9.13 -1.60
N LEU A 9 -3.01 -7.87 -1.92
CA LEU A 9 -3.12 -6.79 -0.93
C LEU A 9 -4.26 -7.06 0.07
N ASN A 10 -5.38 -7.62 -0.39
CA ASN A 10 -6.47 -8.03 0.49
C ASN A 10 -6.10 -9.21 1.39
N ALA A 11 -5.30 -10.16 0.89
CA ALA A 11 -4.80 -11.27 1.72
C ALA A 11 -3.85 -10.76 2.82
N ILE A 12 -2.92 -9.87 2.47
CA ILE A 12 -2.00 -9.25 3.43
C ILE A 12 -2.77 -8.49 4.51
N ALA A 13 -3.77 -7.69 4.14
CA ALA A 13 -4.59 -6.95 5.09
C ALA A 13 -5.27 -7.88 6.11
N ARG A 14 -5.92 -8.96 5.64
CA ARG A 14 -6.54 -9.95 6.53
C ARG A 14 -5.55 -10.62 7.48
N THR A 15 -4.35 -10.94 6.99
CA THR A 15 -3.29 -11.48 7.84
C THR A 15 -2.90 -10.48 8.93
N LEU A 16 -2.66 -9.22 8.57
CA LEU A 16 -2.27 -8.18 9.52
C LEU A 16 -3.36 -7.86 10.56
N GLU A 17 -4.64 -7.87 10.16
CA GLU A 17 -5.79 -7.63 11.05
C GLU A 17 -5.89 -8.63 12.20
N THR A 18 -5.33 -9.83 12.01
CA THR A 18 -5.32 -10.88 13.05
C THR A 18 -3.98 -10.96 13.79
N ALA A 19 -2.94 -10.29 13.30
CA ALA A 19 -1.59 -10.34 13.85
C ALA A 19 -1.44 -9.51 15.13
N THR A 20 -0.35 -9.78 15.84
CA THR A 20 0.08 -9.03 17.02
C THR A 20 1.54 -8.63 16.87
N ASP A 21 1.94 -7.55 17.55
CA ASP A 21 3.34 -7.17 17.66
C ASP A 21 4.11 -8.07 18.65
N ALA A 22 5.39 -7.76 18.86
CA ALA A 22 6.28 -8.51 19.74
C ALA A 22 5.87 -8.49 21.23
N LEU A 23 4.99 -7.58 21.63
CA LEU A 23 4.45 -7.48 22.99
C LEU A 23 3.04 -8.07 23.10
N GLY A 24 2.55 -8.72 22.04
CA GLY A 24 1.22 -9.34 21.99
C GLY A 24 0.07 -8.36 21.78
N ARG A 25 0.33 -7.09 21.45
CA ARG A 25 -0.71 -6.10 21.16
C ARG A 25 -1.23 -6.30 19.73
N LYS A 26 -2.54 -6.19 19.52
CA LYS A 26 -3.14 -6.25 18.18
C LYS A 26 -2.65 -5.09 17.32
N LEU A 27 -2.34 -5.37 16.07
CA LEU A 27 -1.99 -4.33 15.10
C LEU A 27 -3.25 -3.55 14.70
N GLU A 28 -3.14 -2.22 14.68
CA GLU A 28 -4.13 -1.37 14.02
C GLU A 28 -3.83 -1.33 12.52
N VAL A 29 -4.79 -1.76 11.70
CA VAL A 29 -4.60 -1.84 10.24
C VAL A 29 -5.41 -0.75 9.57
N ILE A 30 -4.70 0.27 9.08
CA ILE A 30 -5.29 1.35 8.27
C ILE A 30 -5.06 1.06 6.79
N ARG A 31 -6.13 1.10 5.99
CA ARG A 31 -6.08 0.87 4.55
C ARG A 31 -5.99 2.20 3.80
N ILE A 32 -5.11 2.26 2.81
CA ILE A 32 -4.95 3.39 1.88
C ILE A 32 -5.41 2.92 0.49
N PRO A 33 -6.01 3.78 -0.34
CA PRO A 33 -6.36 3.44 -1.72
C PRO A 33 -5.19 2.85 -2.50
N SER A 34 -5.48 1.91 -3.40
CA SER A 34 -4.48 1.42 -4.35
C SER A 34 -4.22 2.47 -5.43
N ALA A 35 -2.98 2.52 -5.93
CA ALA A 35 -2.62 3.31 -7.11
C ALA A 35 -3.27 2.77 -8.40
N GLY A 36 -3.82 1.54 -8.37
CA GLY A 36 -4.42 0.91 -9.55
C GLY A 36 -3.38 0.37 -10.53
N LEU A 37 -3.79 0.17 -11.79
CA LEU A 37 -2.89 -0.15 -12.88
C LEU A 37 -2.18 1.11 -13.36
N VAL A 38 -0.88 1.18 -13.11
CA VAL A 38 -0.02 2.24 -13.63
C VAL A 38 0.93 1.62 -14.66
N LEU A 39 1.02 2.21 -15.84
CA LEU A 39 1.94 1.77 -16.89
C LEU A 39 3.14 2.72 -16.99
N ASN A 40 4.33 2.17 -17.26
CA ASN A 40 5.52 2.97 -17.58
C ASN A 40 5.51 3.42 -19.06
N GLU A 41 6.55 4.16 -19.47
CA GLU A 41 6.70 4.65 -20.85
C GLU A 41 6.79 3.53 -21.91
N ALA A 42 7.22 2.32 -21.50
CA ALA A 42 7.26 1.13 -22.35
C ALA A 42 5.93 0.36 -22.38
N GLY A 43 4.89 0.81 -21.66
CA GLY A 43 3.60 0.15 -21.57
C GLY A 43 3.55 -1.04 -20.60
N GLU A 44 4.57 -1.20 -19.75
CA GLU A 44 4.67 -2.29 -18.77
C GLU A 44 4.05 -1.88 -17.43
N VAL A 45 3.58 -2.87 -16.66
CA VAL A 45 3.02 -2.63 -15.31
C VAL A 45 4.10 -2.10 -14.39
N SER A 46 3.88 -0.90 -13.85
CA SER A 46 4.75 -0.24 -12.89
C SER A 46 4.38 -0.64 -11.45
N PRO A 47 5.36 -0.85 -10.55
CA PRO A 47 5.11 -1.12 -9.13
C PRO A 47 4.76 0.19 -8.36
N ALA A 48 3.80 0.95 -8.88
CA ALA A 48 3.33 2.20 -8.26
C ALA A 48 2.61 1.95 -6.93
N SER A 49 2.93 2.73 -5.91
CA SER A 49 2.33 2.58 -4.59
C SER A 49 2.41 3.86 -3.76
N HIS A 50 1.27 4.31 -3.24
CA HIS A 50 1.22 5.40 -2.25
C HIS A 50 1.97 5.06 -0.96
N MET A 51 2.24 3.77 -0.69
CA MET A 51 3.00 3.33 0.49
C MET A 51 4.49 3.68 0.43
N ASN A 52 5.00 4.07 -0.75
CA ASN A 52 6.36 4.60 -0.90
C ASN A 52 6.44 6.08 -0.47
N PHE A 53 5.74 6.43 0.61
CA PHE A 53 5.75 7.77 1.19
C PHE A 53 6.98 7.98 2.07
N VAL A 54 7.33 9.24 2.29
CA VAL A 54 8.41 9.65 3.19
C VAL A 54 7.83 10.50 4.32
N ILE A 55 8.15 10.13 5.55
CA ILE A 55 7.86 10.95 6.72
C ILE A 55 9.09 11.83 6.97
N ALA A 56 8.89 13.14 6.98
CA ALA A 56 9.90 14.14 7.31
C ALA A 56 9.41 15.05 8.46
N ASN A 57 10.23 16.02 8.84
CA ASN A 57 9.89 16.94 9.94
C ASN A 57 8.62 17.74 9.60
N GLY A 58 7.51 17.40 10.28
CA GLY A 58 6.23 18.09 10.15
C GLY A 58 5.46 17.82 8.85
N VAL A 59 5.90 16.87 8.02
CA VAL A 59 5.25 16.59 6.73
C VAL A 59 5.36 15.11 6.34
N VAL A 60 4.36 14.64 5.60
CA VAL A 60 4.40 13.36 4.90
C VAL A 60 4.33 13.63 3.40
N VAL A 61 5.33 13.18 2.65
CA VAL A 61 5.39 13.30 1.20
C VAL A 61 4.89 12.00 0.58
N VAL A 62 3.81 12.07 -0.18
CA VAL A 62 3.14 10.91 -0.77
C VAL A 62 3.26 10.96 -2.29
N PRO A 63 3.74 9.89 -2.97
CA PRO A 63 3.72 9.86 -4.43
C PRO A 63 2.28 9.74 -4.95
N VAL A 64 1.96 10.45 -6.02
CA VAL A 64 0.64 10.43 -6.69
C VAL A 64 0.82 10.06 -8.16
N TYR A 65 -0.16 9.34 -8.75
CA TYR A 65 0.02 8.63 -10.03
C TYR A 65 -0.96 9.03 -11.14
N GLY A 66 -1.63 10.18 -11.00
CA GLY A 66 -2.55 10.73 -12.01
C GLY A 66 -3.99 10.36 -11.76
#